data_AF-A0A377LY93-F1
#
_entry.id   AF-A0A377LY93-F1
#
_cell.length_a   1.000
_cell.length_b   1.000
_cell.length_c   1.000
_cell.angle_alpha   90.00
_cell.angle_beta   90.00
_cell.angle_gamma   90.00
#
_symmetry.space_group_name_H-M   'P 1'
#
loop_
_entity.id
_entity.type
_entity.pdbx_description
1 polymer ?
#
loop_
_entity_poly.entity_id
_entity_poly.type
_entity_poly.pdbx_seq_one_letter_code
_entity_poly.pdbx_strand_id
1 'polypeptide(L)'
;MFAAVRPGETVWAFVLASDQGKNWSDKALERFTAALNQAREEGYRGEQAMRRARSILWPEPPSSLIDEAISSDDAEFMEDVVLQAFDLKDPVYIVGRQYYTTRKKISDITRDLQSLAPWLTDNEARKRVRWCLEIFRAKVFLSTKRHWRIIDI
;
A
#
# COMPACT_ATOMS: atom_id res chain seq x y z
N MET A 1 2.28 8.23 7.50
CA MET A 1 1.45 8.53 6.29
C MET A 1 0.32 7.53 6.26
N PHE A 2 -0.92 8.00 6.44
CA PHE A 2 -2.13 7.19 6.67
C PHE A 2 -2.33 6.11 5.59
N ALA A 3 -2.38 4.84 6.01
CA ALA A 3 -2.79 3.75 5.15
C ALA A 3 -4.26 3.96 4.76
N ALA A 4 -4.54 3.94 3.45
CA ALA A 4 -5.87 3.99 2.91
C ALA A 4 -6.69 2.80 3.45
N VAL A 5 -7.59 3.10 4.38
CA VAL A 5 -8.65 2.20 4.86
C VAL A 5 -9.47 1.77 3.64
N ARG A 6 -9.57 0.45 3.40
CA ARG A 6 -10.34 -0.06 2.26
C ARG A 6 -11.83 0.28 2.46
N PRO A 7 -12.66 0.43 1.41
CA PRO A 7 -14.03 0.94 1.51
C PRO A 7 -15.06 0.06 2.26
N GLY A 8 -14.62 -0.86 3.12
CA GLY A 8 -15.46 -1.70 3.97
C GLY A 8 -15.10 -1.68 5.46
N GLU A 9 -14.17 -0.84 5.91
CA GLU A 9 -13.48 -0.99 7.21
C GLU A 9 -13.69 0.19 8.19
N THR A 10 -14.86 0.81 8.20
CA THR A 10 -15.19 1.84 9.21
C THR A 10 -16.47 1.52 9.95
N VAL A 11 -16.65 2.10 11.14
CA VAL A 11 -17.89 2.06 11.93
C VAL A 11 -19.10 2.49 11.08
N TRP A 12 -18.89 3.32 10.05
CA TRP A 12 -19.91 3.68 9.07
C TRP A 12 -20.38 2.52 8.19
N ALA A 13 -19.52 1.56 7.84
CA ALA A 13 -19.95 0.33 7.18
C ALA A 13 -20.80 -0.57 8.10
N PHE A 14 -20.54 -0.52 9.41
CA PHE A 14 -21.33 -1.20 10.45
C PHE A 14 -22.72 -0.58 10.61
N VAL A 15 -22.80 0.77 10.60
CA VAL A 15 -24.06 1.52 10.64
C VAL A 15 -24.86 1.38 9.33
N LEU A 16 -24.20 1.38 8.17
CA LEU A 16 -24.86 1.17 6.88
C LEU A 16 -25.35 -0.28 6.69
N ALA A 17 -24.66 -1.27 7.25
CA ALA A 17 -25.12 -2.66 7.24
C ALA A 17 -26.33 -2.89 8.18
N SER A 18 -26.44 -2.13 9.28
CA SER A 18 -27.62 -2.19 10.16
C SER A 18 -28.87 -1.59 9.52
N ASP A 19 -28.73 -0.63 8.60
CA ASP A 19 -29.85 0.06 7.95
C ASP A 19 -30.40 -0.72 6.72
N GLN A 20 -29.66 -1.72 6.21
CA GLN A 20 -30.05 -2.52 5.05
C GLN A 20 -30.70 -3.88 5.36
N GLY A 21 -31.36 -4.04 6.52
CA GLY A 21 -32.29 -5.13 6.79
C GLY A 21 -31.78 -6.57 6.53
N LYS A 22 -30.46 -6.78 6.53
CA LYS A 22 -29.86 -8.08 6.21
C LYS A 22 -29.60 -8.84 7.51
N ASN A 23 -30.48 -9.81 7.77
CA ASN A 23 -30.45 -10.71 8.92
C ASN A 23 -29.02 -11.16 9.24
N TRP A 24 -28.55 -10.75 10.42
CA TRP A 24 -27.39 -11.37 11.04
C TRP A 24 -27.68 -12.87 11.21
N SER A 25 -26.68 -13.73 10.98
CA SER A 25 -26.80 -15.11 11.44
C SER A 25 -26.61 -15.12 12.96
N ASP A 26 -27.41 -15.90 13.68
CA ASP A 26 -27.32 -16.02 15.14
C ASP A 26 -25.90 -16.34 15.60
N LYS A 27 -25.18 -17.15 14.81
CA LYS A 27 -23.77 -17.50 15.04
C LYS A 27 -22.81 -16.31 14.97
N ALA A 28 -23.09 -15.30 14.14
CA ALA A 28 -22.29 -14.08 14.08
C ALA A 28 -22.54 -13.19 15.31
N LEU A 29 -23.80 -13.12 15.76
CA LEU A 29 -24.18 -12.37 16.95
C LEU A 29 -23.59 -12.99 18.22
N GLU A 30 -23.63 -14.32 18.35
CA GLU A 30 -23.04 -15.05 19.47
C GLU A 30 -21.53 -14.80 19.59
N ARG A 31 -20.79 -14.89 18.47
CA ARG A 31 -19.34 -14.65 18.46
C ARG A 31 -18.99 -13.22 18.85
N PHE A 32 -19.76 -12.25 18.36
CA PHE A 32 -19.56 -10.85 18.72
C PHE A 32 -19.83 -10.61 20.21
N THR A 33 -20.91 -11.18 20.74
CA THR A 33 -21.29 -11.05 22.15
C THR A 33 -20.24 -11.68 23.07
N ALA A 34 -19.73 -12.86 22.71
CA ALA A 34 -18.66 -13.52 23.45
C ALA A 34 -17.38 -12.66 23.50
N ALA A 35 -16.94 -12.12 22.37
CA ALA A 35 -15.76 -11.26 22.30
C ALA A 35 -15.93 -9.94 23.08
N LEU A 36 -17.15 -9.38 23.09
CA LEU A 36 -17.44 -8.16 23.85
C LEU A 36 -17.50 -8.41 25.36
N ASN A 37 -18.05 -9.55 25.80
CA ASN A 37 -18.04 -9.93 27.21
C ASN A 37 -16.62 -10.19 27.70
N GLN A 38 -15.82 -10.90 26.91
CA GLN A 38 -14.39 -11.09 27.20
C GLN A 38 -13.66 -9.76 27.34
N ALA A 39 -13.90 -8.80 26.43
CA ALA A 39 -13.30 -7.47 26.54
C ALA A 39 -13.72 -6.71 27.81
N ARG A 40 -14.95 -6.92 28.29
CA ARG A 40 -15.44 -6.31 29.54
C ARG A 40 -14.85 -6.98 30.79
N GLU A 41 -14.70 -8.30 30.76
CA GLU A 41 -14.03 -9.07 31.82
C GLU A 41 -12.55 -8.66 31.97
N GLU A 42 -11.89 -8.34 30.84
CA GLU A 42 -10.54 -7.75 30.81
C GLU A 42 -10.50 -6.29 31.29
N GLY A 43 -11.64 -5.68 31.64
CA GLY A 43 -11.74 -4.35 32.24
C GLY A 43 -11.94 -3.20 31.24
N TYR A 44 -12.03 -3.48 29.94
CA TYR A 44 -12.27 -2.44 28.94
C TYR A 44 -13.73 -1.96 28.97
N ARG A 45 -13.95 -0.65 28.75
CA ARG A 45 -15.29 -0.04 28.77
C ARG A 45 -15.53 0.81 27.53
N GLY A 46 -16.81 0.99 27.17
CA GLY A 46 -17.22 1.83 26.05
C GLY A 46 -16.51 1.48 24.74
N GLU A 47 -15.93 2.48 24.08
CA GLU A 47 -15.22 2.32 22.81
C GLU A 47 -14.00 1.39 22.91
N GLN A 48 -13.33 1.35 24.07
CA GLN A 48 -12.17 0.48 24.26
C GLN A 48 -12.56 -1.00 24.26
N ALA A 49 -13.72 -1.34 24.84
CA ALA A 49 -14.26 -2.70 24.80
C ALA A 49 -14.57 -3.14 23.37
N MET A 50 -15.10 -2.23 22.55
CA MET A 50 -15.38 -2.47 21.13
C MET A 50 -14.10 -2.71 20.33
N ARG A 51 -13.04 -1.91 20.57
CA ARG A 51 -11.73 -2.10 19.93
C ARG A 51 -11.10 -3.44 20.33
N ARG A 52 -11.19 -3.81 21.60
CA ARG A 52 -10.66 -5.09 22.10
C ARG A 52 -11.44 -6.28 21.55
N ALA A 53 -12.78 -6.24 21.57
CA ALA A 53 -13.62 -7.26 20.97
C ALA A 53 -13.32 -7.45 19.47
N ARG A 54 -13.07 -6.37 18.74
CA ARG A 54 -12.62 -6.42 17.33
C ARG A 54 -11.31 -7.19 17.18
N SER A 55 -10.31 -6.91 18.02
CA SER A 55 -9.01 -7.61 17.96
C SER A 55 -9.12 -9.10 18.28
N ILE A 56 -10.09 -9.50 19.12
CA ILE A 56 -10.37 -10.89 19.45
C ILE A 56 -11.05 -11.60 18.27
N LEU A 57 -12.00 -10.94 17.60
CA LEU A 57 -12.75 -11.50 16.47
C LEU A 57 -11.92 -11.61 15.19
N TRP A 58 -11.06 -10.63 14.94
CA TRP A 58 -10.16 -10.56 13.79
C TRP A 58 -8.75 -10.29 14.29
N PRO A 59 -8.03 -11.31 14.78
CA PRO A 59 -6.62 -11.17 15.05
C PRO A 59 -5.92 -10.78 13.75
N GLU A 60 -5.11 -9.71 13.79
CA GLU A 60 -4.21 -9.41 12.69
C GLU A 60 -3.31 -10.65 12.51
N PRO A 61 -3.18 -11.19 11.28
CA PRO A 61 -2.32 -12.34 11.06
C PRO A 61 -0.92 -11.94 11.50
N PRO A 62 -0.22 -12.76 12.31
CA PRO A 62 1.18 -12.49 12.61
C PRO A 62 1.90 -12.55 11.27
N SER A 63 2.46 -11.42 10.80
CA SER A 63 3.50 -11.49 9.80
C SER A 63 4.59 -12.34 10.42
N SER A 64 4.88 -13.51 9.86
CA SER A 64 5.96 -14.32 10.40
C SER A 64 7.24 -13.50 10.25
N LEU A 65 8.12 -13.51 11.25
CA LEU A 65 9.41 -12.81 11.16
C LEU A 65 10.19 -13.20 9.89
N ILE A 66 9.90 -14.40 9.36
CA ILE A 66 10.41 -14.91 8.09
C ILE A 66 9.81 -14.14 6.90
N ASP A 67 8.51 -13.90 6.85
CA ASP A 67 7.88 -13.10 5.78
C ASP A 67 8.36 -11.65 5.78
N GLU A 68 8.61 -11.07 6.96
CA GLU A 68 9.18 -9.72 7.09
C GLU A 68 10.64 -9.70 6.61
N ALA A 69 11.44 -10.71 6.96
CA ALA A 69 12.81 -10.84 6.48
C ALA A 69 12.87 -11.04 4.95
N ILE A 70 12.00 -11.89 4.38
CA ILE A 70 11.89 -12.08 2.92
C ILE A 70 11.48 -10.77 2.24
N SER A 71 10.47 -10.07 2.77
CA SER A 71 10.05 -8.78 2.23
C SER A 71 11.14 -7.71 2.32
N SER A 72 12.00 -7.77 3.35
CA SER A 72 13.13 -6.86 3.51
C SER A 72 14.22 -7.16 2.48
N ASP A 73 14.55 -8.43 2.28
CA ASP A 73 15.54 -8.88 1.28
C ASP A 73 15.11 -8.52 -0.15
N ASP A 74 13.84 -8.75 -0.48
CA ASP A 74 13.25 -8.34 -1.77
C ASP A 74 13.33 -6.82 -1.99
N ALA A 75 13.13 -6.03 -0.94
CA ALA A 75 13.18 -4.57 -1.00
C ALA A 75 14.62 -4.06 -1.20
N GLU A 76 15.58 -4.62 -0.47
CA GLU A 76 17.01 -4.29 -0.60
C GLU A 76 17.52 -4.67 -2.00
N PHE A 77 17.17 -5.86 -2.48
CA PHE A 77 17.48 -6.29 -3.85
C PHE A 77 16.91 -5.33 -4.90
N MET A 78 15.65 -4.93 -4.76
CA MET A 78 15.01 -4.01 -5.71
C MET A 78 15.63 -2.60 -5.66
N GLU A 79 16.03 -2.13 -4.48
CA GLU A 79 16.76 -0.87 -4.33
C GLU A 79 18.08 -0.91 -5.09
N ASP A 80 18.89 -1.96 -4.89
CA ASP A 80 20.16 -2.15 -5.58
C ASP A 80 20.02 -2.21 -7.10
N VAL A 81 19.06 -3.00 -7.59
CA VAL A 81 18.75 -3.10 -9.02
C VAL A 81 18.42 -1.73 -9.62
N VAL A 82 17.62 -0.93 -8.92
CA VAL A 82 17.21 0.41 -9.35
C VAL A 82 18.42 1.35 -9.33
N LEU A 83 19.21 1.36 -8.27
CA LEU A 83 20.41 2.20 -8.16
C LEU A 83 21.48 1.84 -9.21
N GLN A 84 21.58 0.58 -9.62
CA GLN A 84 22.45 0.16 -10.72
C GLN A 84 21.90 0.56 -12.10
N ALA A 85 20.59 0.72 -12.24
CA ALA A 85 19.94 1.00 -13.52
C ALA A 85 19.89 2.49 -13.89
N PHE A 86 20.03 3.40 -12.92
CA PHE A 86 19.87 4.84 -13.12
C PHE A 86 20.86 5.69 -12.35
N ASP A 87 21.19 6.86 -12.94
CA ASP A 87 21.78 7.97 -12.18
C ASP A 87 20.68 8.67 -11.35
N LEU A 88 21.02 9.17 -10.16
CA LEU A 88 20.08 9.83 -9.26
C LEU A 88 19.49 11.14 -9.84
N LYS A 89 20.16 11.74 -10.83
CA LYS A 89 19.72 12.93 -11.56
C LYS A 89 18.93 12.58 -12.82
N ASP A 90 18.81 11.29 -13.18
CA ASP A 90 18.02 10.86 -14.35
C ASP A 90 16.53 11.22 -14.11
N PRO A 91 15.88 12.01 -14.99
CA PRO A 91 14.46 12.33 -14.86
C PRO A 91 13.57 11.10 -14.79
N VAL A 92 13.97 9.99 -15.43
CA VAL A 92 13.25 8.70 -15.35
C VAL A 92 13.31 8.13 -13.95
N TYR A 93 14.46 8.20 -13.27
CA TYR A 93 14.60 7.79 -11.87
C TYR A 93 13.78 8.68 -10.95
N ILE A 94 13.83 10.00 -11.13
CA ILE A 94 13.08 10.95 -10.30
C ILE A 94 11.57 10.68 -10.39
N VAL A 95 11.03 10.52 -11.60
CA VAL A 95 9.62 10.20 -11.84
C VAL A 95 9.26 8.82 -11.28
N GLY A 96 10.11 7.80 -11.52
CA GLY A 96 9.92 6.45 -11.02
C GLY A 96 9.87 6.41 -9.49
N ARG A 97 10.82 7.07 -8.82
CA ARG A 97 10.87 7.19 -7.36
C ARG A 97 9.61 7.86 -6.82
N GLN A 98 9.21 9.01 -7.39
CA GLN A 98 7.97 9.68 -6.96
C GLN A 98 6.75 8.76 -7.08
N TYR A 99 6.64 8.00 -8.17
CA TYR A 99 5.50 7.11 -8.39
C TYR A 99 5.50 5.89 -7.46
N TYR A 100 6.64 5.21 -7.33
CA TYR A 100 6.72 3.93 -6.62
C TYR A 100 6.93 4.04 -5.11
N THR A 101 7.63 5.08 -4.62
CA THR A 101 7.92 5.21 -3.17
C THR A 101 7.01 6.22 -2.48
N THR A 102 6.61 7.31 -3.16
CA THR A 102 5.87 8.42 -2.51
C THR A 102 4.36 8.38 -2.70
N ARG A 103 3.82 7.34 -3.36
CA ARG A 103 2.39 7.19 -3.74
C ARG A 103 1.81 8.38 -4.52
N LYS A 104 2.63 9.23 -5.14
CA LYS A 104 2.15 10.35 -5.96
C LYS A 104 1.41 9.82 -7.18
N LYS A 105 0.25 10.38 -7.49
CA LYS A 105 -0.49 10.04 -8.71
C LYS A 105 0.21 10.65 -9.91
N ILE A 106 0.00 10.06 -11.09
CA ILE A 106 0.52 10.61 -12.36
C ILE A 106 0.11 12.08 -12.53
N SER A 107 -1.10 12.47 -12.11
CA SER A 107 -1.57 13.87 -12.15
C SER A 107 -0.71 14.81 -11.32
N ASP A 108 -0.27 14.37 -10.14
CA ASP A 108 0.53 15.20 -9.23
C ASP A 108 1.95 15.36 -9.80
N ILE A 109 2.54 14.27 -10.28
CA ILE A 109 3.85 14.30 -10.96
C ILE A 109 3.77 15.15 -12.24
N THR A 110 2.65 15.12 -12.96
CA THR A 110 2.43 15.96 -14.16
C THR A 110 2.43 17.44 -13.79
N ARG A 111 1.77 17.83 -12.70
CA ARG A 111 1.77 19.21 -12.20
C ARG A 111 3.17 19.65 -11.76
N ASP A 112 3.89 18.78 -11.06
CA ASP A 112 5.28 19.04 -10.67
C ASP A 112 6.15 19.27 -11.93
N LEU A 113 6.01 18.41 -12.95
CA LEU A 113 6.72 18.56 -14.22
C LEU A 113 6.39 19.87 -14.95
N GLN A 114 5.12 20.25 -15.00
CA GLN A 114 4.70 21.51 -15.63
C GLN A 114 5.19 22.74 -14.89
N SER A 115 5.34 22.69 -13.57
CA SER A 115 5.92 23.80 -12.81
C SER A 115 7.38 24.07 -13.20
N LEU A 116 8.11 23.02 -13.59
CA LEU A 116 9.49 23.10 -14.09
C LEU A 116 9.56 23.39 -15.61
N ALA A 117 8.55 22.96 -16.36
CA ALA A 117 8.45 23.16 -17.81
C ALA A 117 7.11 23.80 -18.20
N PRO A 118 6.93 25.12 -17.99
CA PRO A 118 5.65 25.80 -18.20
C PRO A 118 5.17 25.82 -19.67
N TRP A 119 6.09 25.60 -20.62
CA TRP A 119 5.78 25.54 -22.05
C TRP A 119 5.13 24.22 -22.47
N LEU A 120 5.04 23.23 -21.58
CA LEU A 120 4.47 21.93 -21.87
C LEU A 120 2.97 21.91 -21.54
N THR A 121 2.13 21.51 -22.50
CA THR A 121 0.69 21.35 -22.21
C THR A 121 0.47 20.19 -21.23
N ASP A 122 -0.67 20.19 -20.51
CA ASP A 122 -0.98 19.14 -19.51
C ASP A 122 -0.96 17.74 -20.14
N ASN A 123 -1.46 17.61 -21.36
CA ASN A 123 -1.48 16.34 -22.08
C ASN A 123 -0.06 15.88 -22.46
N GLU A 124 0.79 16.79 -22.93
CA GLU A 124 2.18 16.48 -23.26
C GLU A 124 2.98 16.11 -22.01
N ALA A 125 2.83 16.88 -20.93
CA ALA A 125 3.46 16.58 -19.64
C ALA A 125 3.04 15.21 -19.12
N ARG A 126 1.74 14.90 -19.15
CA ARG A 126 1.21 13.59 -18.75
C ARG A 126 1.77 12.45 -19.61
N LYS A 127 1.88 12.65 -20.92
CA LYS A 127 2.51 11.67 -21.83
C LYS A 127 3.99 11.45 -21.47
N ARG A 128 4.74 12.52 -21.17
CA ARG A 128 6.14 12.41 -20.75
C ARG A 128 6.28 11.64 -19.44
N VAL A 129 5.42 11.88 -18.46
CA VAL A 129 5.42 11.13 -17.19
C VAL A 129 5.15 9.64 -17.43
N ARG A 130 4.15 9.29 -18.26
CA ARG A 130 3.88 7.89 -18.61
C ARG A 130 5.07 7.23 -19.30
N TRP A 131 5.68 7.92 -20.24
CA TRP A 131 6.84 7.41 -20.97
C TRP A 131 8.03 7.18 -20.04
N CYS A 132 8.27 8.07 -19.08
CA CYS A 132 9.27 7.86 -18.03
C CYS A 132 8.97 6.57 -17.25
N LEU A 133 7.72 6.32 -16.86
CA LEU A 133 7.38 5.08 -16.13
C LEU A 133 7.57 3.81 -16.98
N GLU A 134 7.30 3.88 -18.28
CA GLU A 134 7.57 2.76 -19.20
C GLU A 134 9.06 2.46 -19.31
N ILE A 135 9.88 3.49 -19.52
CA ILE A 135 11.34 3.37 -19.57
C ILE A 135 11.87 2.88 -18.22
N PHE A 136 11.33 3.38 -17.11
CA PHE A 136 11.71 2.98 -15.76
C PHE A 136 11.55 1.46 -15.59
N ARG A 137 10.35 0.95 -15.87
CA ARG A 137 10.04 -0.49 -15.79
C ARG A 137 10.94 -1.31 -16.68
N ALA A 138 11.16 -0.88 -17.93
CA ALA A 138 12.01 -1.60 -18.87
C ALA A 138 13.46 -1.68 -18.39
N LYS A 139 14.05 -0.58 -17.94
CA LYS A 139 15.42 -0.54 -17.43
C LYS A 139 15.59 -1.37 -16.16
N VAL A 140 14.67 -1.25 -15.19
CA VAL A 140 14.69 -2.08 -13.97
C VAL A 140 14.63 -3.55 -14.33
N PHE A 141 13.69 -3.94 -15.19
CA PHE A 141 13.55 -5.34 -15.63
C PHE A 141 14.82 -5.88 -16.29
N LEU A 142 15.47 -5.10 -17.15
CA LEU A 142 16.73 -5.50 -17.79
C LEU A 142 17.88 -5.60 -16.77
N SER A 143 17.93 -4.70 -15.78
CA SER A 143 18.91 -4.72 -14.69
C SER A 143 18.71 -5.96 -13.80
N THR A 144 17.48 -6.23 -13.36
CA THR A 144 17.09 -7.45 -12.64
C THR A 144 17.54 -8.70 -13.40
N LYS A 145 17.19 -8.79 -14.69
CA LYS A 145 17.58 -9.94 -15.54
C LYS A 145 19.09 -10.11 -15.68
N ARG A 146 19.87 -9.04 -15.58
CA ARG A 146 21.32 -9.11 -15.62
C ARG A 146 21.87 -9.64 -14.30
N HIS A 147 21.27 -9.25 -13.19
CA HIS A 147 21.61 -9.73 -11.86
C HIS A 147 21.38 -11.24 -11.72
N TRP A 148 20.22 -11.75 -12.17
CA TRP A 148 19.94 -13.20 -12.17
C TRP A 148 20.91 -14.01 -13.04
N ARG A 149 21.34 -13.45 -14.18
CA ARG A 149 22.30 -14.12 -15.08
C ARG A 149 23.72 -14.23 -14.53
N ILE A 150 24.07 -13.46 -13.49
CA ILE A 150 25.38 -13.50 -12.84
C ILE A 150 25.44 -14.61 -11.78
N ILE A 151 24.30 -15.03 -11.23
CA ILE A 151 24.23 -16.04 -10.16
C ILE A 151 24.30 -17.48 -10.72
N ASP A 152 24.06 -17.66 -12.02
CA ASP A 152 24.13 -18.95 -12.72
C ASP A 152 25.53 -19.30 -13.29
N ILE A 153 26.60 -18.57 -12.95
CA ILE A 153 28.01 -18.82 -13.36
C ILE A 153 28.86 -19.07 -12.12
#